data_AF-A0AAJ8KNF6-F1
#
_entry.id   AF-A0AAJ8KNF6-F1
#
_cell.length_a   1.000
_cell.length_b   1.000
_cell.length_c   1.000
_cell.angle_alpha   90.00
_cell.angle_beta   90.00
_cell.angle_gamma   90.00
#
_symmetry.space_group_name_H-M   'P 1'
#
loop_
_entity.id
_entity.type
_entity.pdbx_description
1 polymer ?
#
loop_
_entity_poly.entity_id
_entity_poly.type
_entity_poly.pdbx_seq_one_letter_code
_entity_poly.pdbx_strand_id
1 'polypeptide(L)'
;MVYSPKTSTTTTTLSLLLIATHLISIIPSTQASPASSSSQWSDNALRSVERAEALGSAVKTSLVRRAGGYNSPLDNGGYMLTIVNGTYPAGLGEPLNVILSADSDKEVLVKSLDDGGFLNYMLVAGQGEECLGQHLGSDQSANLGDGKGNVTEVEELRYNYGNPYIGTCQETFNGGLHLRYWIQNTTNAYFMAVSVEMDLNSGHDIVPNGYNLGRDQLVGNLTGQAIDTNTLTNTSTFSGTGSYENYTYQTDVQYVSGLLKNSSDDINHYLTVEENGRPAIDGLVAVLTVKITARPQSSGAWSAIPQIPMITVLVPLLLSAILSLF
;
A
#
# COMPACT_ATOMS: atom_id res chain seq x y z
N MET A 1 2.94 48.98 45.91
CA MET A 1 2.82 49.22 44.45
C MET A 1 2.02 48.07 43.89
N VAL A 2 0.68 48.12 43.86
CA VAL A 2 -0.19 48.86 42.93
C VAL A 2 0.25 48.70 41.48
N TYR A 3 -0.39 47.78 40.75
CA TYR A 3 -0.92 48.09 39.43
C TYR A 3 -2.18 47.28 39.17
N SER A 4 -3.25 48.01 38.85
CA SER A 4 -4.56 47.52 38.41
C SER A 4 -4.68 47.78 36.89
N PRO A 5 -5.70 47.21 36.21
CA PRO A 5 -5.71 46.91 34.78
C PRO A 5 -6.28 48.03 33.91
N LYS A 6 -6.10 47.94 32.58
CA LYS A 6 -7.01 48.54 31.60
C LYS A 6 -7.18 47.71 30.33
N THR A 7 -8.44 47.40 30.08
CA THR A 7 -9.13 47.08 28.82
C THR A 7 -9.07 48.23 27.79
N SER A 8 -9.17 47.92 26.47
CA SER A 8 -10.00 48.62 25.44
C SER A 8 -9.64 48.09 24.03
N THR A 9 -10.51 47.31 23.37
CA THR A 9 -11.47 47.65 22.29
C THR A 9 -10.94 47.75 20.84
N THR A 10 -11.54 46.90 19.99
CA THR A 10 -11.96 47.07 18.58
C THR A 10 -11.00 47.65 17.54
N THR A 11 -10.77 46.91 16.45
CA THR A 11 -11.27 47.33 15.12
C THR A 11 -11.37 46.17 14.14
N THR A 12 -12.49 46.18 13.42
CA THR A 12 -12.90 45.35 12.31
C THR A 12 -12.08 45.67 11.06
N THR A 13 -11.63 44.65 10.32
CA THR A 13 -11.35 44.77 8.88
C THR A 13 -11.85 43.52 8.16
N LEU A 14 -12.97 43.73 7.47
CA LEU A 14 -13.58 42.82 6.51
C LEU A 14 -12.82 43.02 5.19
N SER A 15 -11.98 42.05 4.80
CA SER A 15 -11.32 42.06 3.50
C SER A 15 -12.10 41.18 2.53
N LEU A 16 -12.94 41.85 1.73
CA LEU A 16 -13.56 41.34 0.51
C LEU A 16 -12.45 40.99 -0.49
N LEU A 17 -12.29 39.71 -0.85
CA LEU A 17 -11.44 39.33 -1.99
C LEU A 17 -12.34 39.20 -3.23
N LEU A 18 -12.26 40.20 -4.11
CA LEU A 18 -12.89 40.18 -5.43
C LEU A 18 -12.20 39.13 -6.31
N ILE A 19 -12.96 38.17 -6.79
CA ILE A 19 -12.60 37.28 -7.89
C ILE A 19 -12.79 38.06 -9.19
N ALA A 20 -11.69 38.43 -9.85
CA ALA A 20 -11.70 38.97 -11.20
C ALA A 20 -11.20 37.90 -12.18
N THR A 21 -12.17 37.29 -12.88
CA THR A 21 -11.94 36.43 -14.05
C THR A 21 -11.52 37.28 -15.24
N HIS A 22 -10.36 36.98 -15.84
CA HIS A 22 -10.07 37.36 -17.21
C HIS A 22 -9.59 36.17 -18.03
N LEU A 23 -10.54 35.66 -18.83
CA LEU A 23 -10.30 34.91 -20.06
C LEU A 23 -9.46 35.75 -21.02
N ILE A 24 -8.29 35.25 -21.39
CA ILE A 24 -7.63 35.62 -22.65
C ILE A 24 -7.16 34.34 -23.33
N SER A 25 -7.88 33.97 -24.38
CA SER A 25 -7.51 32.97 -25.37
C SER A 25 -6.29 33.45 -26.16
N ILE A 26 -5.24 32.63 -26.22
CA ILE A 26 -4.22 32.76 -27.27
C ILE A 26 -3.91 31.36 -27.80
N ILE A 27 -4.40 31.11 -29.01
CA ILE A 27 -4.06 29.98 -29.87
C ILE A 27 -2.73 30.29 -30.56
N PRO A 28 -1.77 29.35 -30.57
CA PRO A 28 -0.87 29.24 -31.71
C PRO A 28 -1.20 27.98 -32.50
N SER A 29 -1.72 28.20 -33.70
CA SER A 29 -1.82 27.22 -34.77
C SER A 29 -0.43 26.92 -35.32
N THR A 30 0.06 25.70 -35.15
CA THR A 30 1.15 25.18 -35.98
C THR A 30 0.64 24.03 -36.81
N GLN A 31 0.60 24.27 -38.12
CA GLN A 31 0.32 23.29 -39.16
C GLN A 31 1.52 22.35 -39.29
N ALA A 32 1.26 21.05 -39.25
CA ALA A 32 2.16 20.04 -39.82
C ALA A 32 1.37 19.28 -40.89
N SER A 33 1.83 19.38 -42.14
CA SER A 33 1.34 18.56 -43.26
C SER A 33 2.10 17.23 -43.33
N PRO A 34 1.50 16.18 -43.93
CA PRO A 34 1.91 14.80 -43.72
C PRO A 34 3.04 14.39 -44.66
N ALA A 35 3.98 13.58 -44.16
CA ALA A 35 4.89 12.82 -44.99
C ALA A 35 4.40 11.37 -45.06
N SER A 36 3.82 11.03 -46.21
CA SER A 36 3.55 9.67 -46.65
C SER A 36 4.85 8.98 -47.08
N SER A 37 5.13 7.79 -46.56
CA SER A 37 5.87 6.78 -47.31
C SER A 37 5.34 5.38 -46.99
N SER A 38 4.67 4.84 -47.99
CA SER A 38 4.24 3.46 -48.13
C SER A 38 5.42 2.55 -48.45
N SER A 39 5.51 1.39 -47.81
CA SER A 39 6.07 0.18 -48.43
C SER A 39 5.40 -1.09 -47.85
N GLN A 40 4.37 -1.55 -48.57
CA GLN A 40 3.83 -2.91 -48.50
C GLN A 40 4.78 -3.89 -49.16
N TRP A 41 5.40 -4.82 -48.43
CA TRP A 41 6.00 -6.02 -49.03
C TRP A 41 5.49 -7.29 -48.32
N SER A 42 4.46 -7.87 -48.95
CA SER A 42 4.18 -9.29 -49.20
C SER A 42 4.49 -10.38 -48.16
N ASP A 43 3.42 -11.13 -47.87
CA ASP A 43 3.36 -12.49 -47.34
C ASP A 43 4.18 -13.55 -48.10
N ASN A 44 4.31 -14.70 -47.41
CA ASN A 44 4.67 -16.07 -47.81
C ASN A 44 6.13 -16.54 -47.67
N ALA A 45 6.36 -17.32 -46.59
CA ALA A 45 7.07 -18.60 -46.70
C ALA A 45 6.74 -19.53 -45.51
N LEU A 46 5.64 -20.27 -45.64
CA LEU A 46 5.46 -21.59 -45.04
C LEU A 46 6.59 -22.51 -45.50
N ARG A 47 7.46 -22.97 -44.61
CA ARG A 47 8.23 -24.20 -44.78
C ARG A 47 8.39 -24.94 -43.45
N SER A 48 7.52 -25.92 -43.31
CA SER A 48 7.70 -27.21 -42.63
C SER A 48 9.15 -27.69 -42.54
N VAL A 49 9.61 -27.96 -41.32
CA VAL A 49 10.60 -29.01 -41.03
C VAL A 49 9.97 -29.95 -40.01
N GLU A 50 10.00 -31.23 -40.36
CA GLU A 50 9.32 -32.36 -39.74
C GLU A 50 9.77 -32.65 -38.30
N ARG A 51 8.76 -32.95 -37.47
CA ARG A 51 8.63 -34.16 -36.64
C ARG A 51 9.88 -35.06 -36.55
N ALA A 52 10.47 -35.10 -35.36
CA ALA A 52 11.03 -36.33 -34.81
C ALA A 52 10.25 -36.66 -33.53
N GLU A 53 9.56 -37.80 -33.58
CA GLU A 53 8.87 -38.38 -32.43
C GLU A 53 9.89 -38.86 -31.40
N ALA A 54 9.72 -38.44 -30.15
CA ALA A 54 10.28 -39.11 -28.99
C ALA A 54 9.14 -39.38 -28.01
N LEU A 55 8.46 -40.51 -28.22
CA LEU A 55 7.64 -41.17 -27.22
C LEU A 55 8.55 -41.60 -26.06
N GLY A 56 8.35 -41.02 -24.88
CA GLY A 56 9.17 -41.34 -23.71
C GLY A 56 8.68 -40.70 -22.43
N SER A 57 7.76 -41.41 -21.77
CA SER A 57 7.42 -41.27 -20.35
C SER A 57 6.71 -39.98 -19.94
N ALA A 58 5.38 -40.10 -19.81
CA ALA A 58 4.59 -39.25 -18.93
C ALA A 58 5.09 -39.41 -17.49
N VAL A 59 6.16 -38.70 -17.15
CA VAL A 59 6.31 -38.20 -15.79
C VAL A 59 5.11 -37.29 -15.60
N LYS A 60 4.11 -37.78 -14.86
CA LYS A 60 3.26 -36.88 -14.08
C LYS A 60 4.26 -36.05 -13.27
N THR A 61 4.66 -34.91 -13.82
CA THR A 61 5.02 -33.77 -13.00
C THR A 61 3.79 -33.65 -12.13
N SER A 62 3.95 -34.05 -10.87
CA SER A 62 3.20 -33.44 -9.80
C SER A 62 3.40 -31.95 -10.03
N LEU A 63 2.49 -31.34 -10.79
CA LEU A 63 2.11 -29.97 -10.63
C LEU A 63 1.60 -29.95 -9.21
N VAL A 64 2.54 -29.88 -8.27
CA VAL A 64 2.34 -29.14 -7.04
C VAL A 64 1.99 -27.77 -7.58
N ARG A 65 0.70 -27.54 -7.83
CA ARG A 65 0.11 -26.23 -7.61
C ARG A 65 0.46 -25.99 -6.15
N ARG A 66 1.63 -25.40 -5.90
CA ARG A 66 1.83 -24.70 -4.64
C ARG A 66 0.63 -23.79 -4.62
N ALA A 67 -0.23 -23.94 -3.63
CA ALA A 67 -1.14 -22.86 -3.29
C ALA A 67 -0.19 -21.67 -3.10
N GLY A 68 -0.07 -20.85 -4.13
CA GLY A 68 0.87 -19.74 -4.12
C GLY A 68 0.34 -18.75 -3.10
N GLY A 69 1.25 -18.04 -2.46
CA GLY A 69 0.93 -16.87 -1.65
C GLY A 69 -0.01 -15.86 -2.32
N TYR A 70 -0.20 -15.93 -3.63
CA TYR A 70 -1.22 -15.22 -4.41
C TYR A 70 -1.49 -15.98 -5.71
N ASN A 71 -2.62 -15.71 -6.37
CA ASN A 71 -2.84 -16.08 -7.77
C ASN A 71 -2.58 -14.86 -8.66
N SER A 72 -1.96 -15.03 -9.82
CA SER A 72 -1.82 -13.92 -10.77
C SER A 72 -3.20 -13.47 -11.26
N PRO A 73 -3.54 -12.18 -11.17
CA PRO A 73 -4.78 -11.65 -11.76
C PRO A 73 -4.89 -11.95 -13.27
N LEU A 74 -3.76 -11.96 -13.97
CA LEU A 74 -3.69 -12.17 -15.42
C LEU A 74 -4.21 -13.54 -15.87
N ASP A 75 -4.13 -14.55 -14.99
CA ASP A 75 -4.52 -15.92 -15.32
C ASP A 75 -6.04 -16.07 -15.48
N ASN A 76 -6.82 -15.13 -14.93
CA ASN A 76 -8.28 -15.22 -14.82
C ASN A 76 -8.98 -13.92 -15.25
N GLY A 77 -8.37 -13.15 -16.16
CA GLY A 77 -8.97 -11.95 -16.75
C GLY A 77 -8.97 -10.71 -15.84
N GLY A 78 -8.22 -10.73 -14.75
CA GLY A 78 -7.82 -9.54 -14.00
C GLY A 78 -6.57 -8.90 -14.59
N TYR A 79 -6.06 -7.87 -13.93
CA TYR A 79 -4.88 -7.11 -14.37
C TYR A 79 -4.09 -6.57 -13.18
N MET A 80 -2.82 -6.29 -13.41
CA MET A 80 -1.87 -5.81 -12.39
C MET A 80 -1.81 -4.28 -12.31
N LEU A 81 -2.80 -3.60 -12.89
CA LEU A 81 -2.95 -2.15 -12.81
C LEU A 81 -4.25 -1.81 -12.04
N THR A 82 -4.31 -0.65 -11.41
CA THR A 82 -5.57 -0.11 -10.90
C THR A 82 -6.44 0.40 -12.05
N ILE A 83 -7.70 0.67 -11.75
CA ILE A 83 -8.64 1.37 -12.62
C ILE A 83 -8.82 2.76 -12.05
N VAL A 84 -8.39 3.75 -12.82
CA VAL A 84 -8.51 5.16 -12.44
C VAL A 84 -9.44 5.85 -13.41
N ASN A 85 -10.46 6.52 -12.87
CA ASN A 85 -11.37 7.31 -13.68
C ASN A 85 -10.75 8.67 -14.01
N GLY A 86 -10.95 9.15 -15.23
CA GLY A 86 -10.55 10.52 -15.60
C GLY A 86 -9.07 10.71 -15.92
N THR A 87 -8.30 9.64 -16.13
CA THR A 87 -6.91 9.75 -16.62
C THR A 87 -6.85 10.34 -18.02
N TYR A 88 -5.71 10.90 -18.39
CA TYR A 88 -5.43 11.34 -19.75
C TYR A 88 -4.08 10.79 -20.26
N PRO A 89 -4.08 9.98 -21.34
CA PRO A 89 -5.25 9.38 -22.01
C PRO A 89 -6.12 8.54 -21.07
N ALA A 90 -7.35 8.26 -21.49
CA ALA A 90 -8.29 7.47 -20.68
C ALA A 90 -7.83 6.00 -20.61
N GLY A 91 -8.01 5.38 -19.44
CA GLY A 91 -7.74 3.95 -19.23
C GLY A 91 -6.36 3.63 -18.70
N LEU A 92 -5.63 4.62 -18.16
CA LEU A 92 -4.37 4.38 -17.47
C LEU A 92 -4.62 3.91 -16.03
N GLY A 93 -3.65 3.20 -15.47
CA GLY A 93 -3.72 2.67 -14.12
C GLY A 93 -2.40 2.76 -13.37
N GLU A 94 -2.47 2.64 -12.05
CA GLU A 94 -1.29 2.57 -11.19
C GLU A 94 -0.86 1.11 -11.02
N PRO A 95 0.44 0.82 -10.93
CA PRO A 95 0.94 -0.55 -10.84
C PRO A 95 0.66 -1.15 -9.46
N LEU A 96 0.05 -2.35 -9.43
CA LEU A 96 -0.01 -3.21 -8.24
C LEU A 96 1.37 -3.86 -8.01
N ASN A 97 2.34 -3.06 -7.61
CA ASN A 97 3.77 -3.39 -7.58
C ASN A 97 4.25 -4.06 -6.28
N VAL A 98 3.35 -4.30 -5.32
CA VAL A 98 3.63 -4.97 -4.05
C VAL A 98 2.54 -6.01 -3.74
N ILE A 99 2.93 -7.19 -3.25
CA ILE A 99 2.01 -8.25 -2.83
C ILE A 99 2.37 -8.73 -1.43
N LEU A 100 1.44 -8.65 -0.48
CA LEU A 100 1.54 -9.37 0.79
C LEU A 100 0.97 -10.77 0.59
N SER A 101 1.86 -11.75 0.62
CA SER A 101 1.55 -13.17 0.42
C SER A 101 0.60 -13.70 1.50
N ALA A 102 -0.35 -14.52 1.08
CA ALA A 102 -1.19 -15.35 1.94
C ALA A 102 -0.41 -16.39 2.76
N ASP A 103 0.88 -16.61 2.45
CA ASP A 103 1.78 -17.44 3.27
C ASP A 103 2.27 -16.72 4.55
N SER A 104 1.95 -15.43 4.69
CA SER A 104 2.18 -14.66 5.92
C SER A 104 1.37 -15.19 7.09
N ASP A 105 1.70 -14.81 8.31
CA ASP A 105 0.88 -15.14 9.47
C ASP A 105 -0.52 -14.53 9.31
N LYS A 106 -1.54 -15.33 9.64
CA LYS A 106 -2.96 -14.97 9.45
C LYS A 106 -3.33 -13.66 10.15
N GLU A 107 -2.69 -13.34 11.27
CA GLU A 107 -2.90 -12.10 12.02
C GLU A 107 -2.49 -10.88 11.20
N VAL A 108 -1.37 -10.96 10.46
CA VAL A 108 -0.91 -9.86 9.58
C VAL A 108 -1.89 -9.66 8.42
N LEU A 109 -2.64 -10.68 8.03
CA LEU A 109 -3.69 -10.63 7.00
C LEU A 109 -5.06 -10.20 7.54
N VAL A 110 -5.09 -9.48 8.66
CA VAL A 110 -6.29 -8.85 9.21
C VAL A 110 -6.13 -7.33 9.14
N LYS A 111 -7.07 -6.61 8.54
CA LYS A 111 -7.14 -5.14 8.63
C LYS A 111 -7.40 -4.75 10.09
N SER A 112 -6.35 -4.48 10.84
CA SER A 112 -6.40 -4.13 12.27
C SER A 112 -5.12 -3.44 12.72
N LEU A 113 -5.25 -2.48 13.64
CA LEU A 113 -4.14 -1.92 14.42
C LEU A 113 -3.78 -2.80 15.64
N ASP A 114 -4.71 -3.65 16.06
CA ASP A 114 -4.54 -4.56 17.19
C ASP A 114 -3.95 -5.91 16.75
N ASP A 115 -3.42 -6.67 17.72
CA ASP A 115 -2.98 -8.06 17.58
C ASP A 115 -1.90 -8.33 16.52
N GLY A 116 -1.22 -7.26 16.08
CA GLY A 116 -0.20 -7.31 15.04
C GLY A 116 -0.78 -7.39 13.62
N GLY A 117 -1.98 -6.82 13.43
CA GLY A 117 -2.67 -6.76 12.15
C GLY A 117 -1.94 -5.95 11.07
N PHE A 118 -2.50 -5.98 9.85
CA PHE A 118 -1.94 -5.33 8.67
C PHE A 118 -1.63 -3.84 8.90
N LEU A 119 -2.55 -3.10 9.53
CA LEU A 119 -2.36 -1.67 9.78
C LEU A 119 -1.23 -1.45 10.80
N ASN A 120 -1.13 -2.28 11.83
CA ASN A 120 0.00 -2.23 12.78
C ASN A 120 1.34 -2.52 12.09
N TYR A 121 1.36 -3.51 11.20
CA TYR A 121 2.55 -3.85 10.42
C TYR A 121 2.97 -2.70 9.49
N MET A 122 2.02 -2.05 8.81
CA MET A 122 2.30 -0.89 7.95
C MET A 122 2.90 0.31 8.71
N LEU A 123 2.63 0.43 10.02
CA LEU A 123 3.27 1.46 10.85
C LEU A 123 4.78 1.30 11.00
N VAL A 124 5.32 0.08 10.82
CA VAL A 124 6.77 -0.15 10.71
C VAL A 124 7.35 0.66 9.54
N ALA A 125 6.62 0.76 8.44
CA ALA A 125 7.02 1.53 7.27
C ALA A 125 6.71 3.03 7.35
N GLY A 126 6.18 3.49 8.48
CA GLY A 126 5.65 4.84 8.62
C GLY A 126 4.41 5.09 7.76
N GLN A 127 3.64 4.05 7.43
CA GLN A 127 2.38 4.17 6.70
C GLN A 127 1.22 4.15 7.70
N GLY A 128 0.38 5.18 7.69
CA GLY A 128 -0.78 5.30 8.56
C GLY A 128 -2.07 5.50 7.77
N GLU A 129 -3.21 5.27 8.43
CA GLU A 129 -4.52 5.59 7.90
C GLU A 129 -4.65 7.10 7.61
N GLU A 130 -5.53 7.45 6.67
CA GLU A 130 -5.74 8.83 6.27
C GLU A 130 -6.14 9.74 7.42
N CYS A 131 -5.65 10.98 7.33
CA CYS A 131 -5.80 12.01 8.34
C CYS A 131 -7.26 12.18 8.79
N LEU A 132 -7.57 11.80 10.03
CA LEU A 132 -8.91 11.96 10.63
C LEU A 132 -10.04 11.38 9.75
N GLY A 133 -9.75 10.35 8.95
CA GLY A 133 -10.69 9.75 8.00
C GLY A 133 -11.09 10.65 6.82
N GLN A 134 -10.30 11.69 6.52
CA GLN A 134 -10.49 12.51 5.33
C GLN A 134 -9.82 11.84 4.12
N HIS A 135 -10.63 11.28 3.23
CA HIS A 135 -10.16 10.78 1.94
C HIS A 135 -9.99 11.94 0.96
N LEU A 136 -8.73 12.28 0.65
CA LEU A 136 -8.40 13.34 -0.31
C LEU A 136 -7.88 12.71 -1.60
N GLY A 137 -8.82 12.21 -2.40
CA GLY A 137 -8.57 11.51 -3.64
C GLY A 137 -9.86 10.93 -4.19
N SER A 138 -9.80 10.32 -5.36
CA SER A 138 -10.88 9.47 -5.84
C SER A 138 -10.51 8.02 -5.59
N ASP A 139 -11.42 7.26 -4.97
CA ASP A 139 -11.31 5.82 -4.84
C ASP A 139 -10.90 5.17 -6.16
N GLN A 140 -9.89 4.31 -6.11
CA GLN A 140 -9.51 3.48 -7.25
C GLN A 140 -10.14 2.10 -7.14
N SER A 141 -10.23 1.41 -8.28
CA SER A 141 -10.69 0.01 -8.31
C SER A 141 -9.60 -0.92 -8.83
N ALA A 142 -9.71 -2.22 -8.57
CA ALA A 142 -8.86 -3.23 -9.17
C ALA A 142 -9.68 -4.49 -9.49
N ASN A 143 -9.23 -5.26 -10.49
CA ASN A 143 -9.74 -6.59 -10.76
C ASN A 143 -8.62 -7.61 -10.58
N LEU A 144 -8.68 -8.34 -9.46
CA LEU A 144 -7.64 -9.29 -9.04
C LEU A 144 -7.80 -10.69 -9.65
N GLY A 145 -8.67 -10.85 -10.66
CA GLY A 145 -8.88 -12.14 -11.34
C GLY A 145 -9.48 -13.22 -10.43
N ASP A 146 -10.19 -12.82 -9.38
CA ASP A 146 -10.70 -13.69 -8.32
C ASP A 146 -12.22 -13.94 -8.41
N GLY A 147 -12.82 -13.55 -9.53
CA GLY A 147 -14.26 -13.68 -9.79
C GLY A 147 -15.11 -12.58 -9.16
N LYS A 148 -14.53 -11.56 -8.52
CA LYS A 148 -15.27 -10.41 -7.98
C LYS A 148 -15.45 -9.26 -8.97
N GLY A 149 -14.74 -9.31 -10.10
CA GLY A 149 -14.74 -8.22 -11.07
C GLY A 149 -13.95 -7.02 -10.55
N ASN A 150 -14.39 -5.81 -10.89
CA ASN A 150 -13.77 -4.59 -10.39
C ASN A 150 -14.28 -4.31 -8.98
N VAL A 151 -13.36 -4.25 -8.01
CA VAL A 151 -13.66 -3.92 -6.60
C VAL A 151 -12.95 -2.64 -6.21
N THR A 152 -13.61 -1.80 -5.42
CA THR A 152 -13.01 -0.60 -4.82
C THR A 152 -11.88 -0.99 -3.88
N GLU A 153 -10.88 -0.11 -3.75
CA GLU A 153 -9.84 -0.22 -2.73
C GLU A 153 -10.41 -0.47 -1.34
N VAL A 154 -9.64 -1.17 -0.51
CA VAL A 154 -10.00 -1.39 0.89
C VAL A 154 -9.77 -0.12 1.69
N GLU A 155 -8.62 0.52 1.47
CA GLU A 155 -8.20 1.75 2.10
C GLU A 155 -6.91 2.28 1.48
N GLU A 156 -6.69 3.57 1.67
CA GLU A 156 -5.49 4.31 1.32
C GLU A 156 -4.65 4.56 2.59
N LEU A 157 -3.34 4.33 2.50
CA LEU A 157 -2.36 4.63 3.54
C LEU A 157 -1.38 5.68 3.03
N ARG A 158 -1.03 6.61 3.91
CA ARG A 158 -0.14 7.75 3.63
C ARG A 158 1.04 7.75 4.58
N TYR A 159 2.14 8.36 4.16
CA TYR A 159 3.31 8.51 5.01
C TYR A 159 2.98 9.35 6.25
N ASN A 160 3.29 8.83 7.43
CA ASN A 160 2.85 9.41 8.69
C ASN A 160 3.91 10.30 9.35
N TYR A 161 5.07 10.54 8.74
CA TYR A 161 6.13 11.41 9.30
C TYR A 161 6.53 11.08 10.75
N GLY A 162 6.39 9.82 11.16
CA GLY A 162 6.68 9.36 12.53
C GLY A 162 5.55 9.59 13.53
N ASN A 163 4.39 10.07 13.10
CA ASN A 163 3.19 10.21 13.93
C ASN A 163 1.95 9.64 13.23
N PRO A 164 1.48 8.44 13.61
CA PRO A 164 0.36 7.79 12.93
C PRO A 164 -1.00 8.45 13.15
N TYR A 165 -1.14 9.34 14.13
CA TYR A 165 -2.42 9.97 14.44
C TYR A 165 -2.65 11.27 13.66
N ILE A 166 -1.59 12.05 13.43
CA ILE A 166 -1.68 13.38 12.79
C ILE A 166 -0.69 13.59 11.65
N GLY A 167 0.32 12.73 11.50
CA GLY A 167 1.37 12.96 10.53
C GLY A 167 0.94 12.61 9.09
N THR A 168 -0.08 11.77 8.91
CA THR A 168 -0.72 11.59 7.59
C THR A 168 -1.42 12.87 7.12
N CYS A 169 -1.79 13.79 8.02
CA CYS A 169 -2.27 15.12 7.66
C CYS A 169 -1.16 16.01 7.08
N GLN A 170 0.09 15.75 7.46
CA GLN A 170 1.25 16.48 6.97
C GLN A 170 1.68 16.00 5.59
N GLU A 171 1.45 14.73 5.27
CA GLU A 171 1.67 14.16 3.93
C GLU A 171 0.85 14.89 2.87
N THR A 172 -0.42 15.19 3.15
CA THR A 172 -1.24 16.00 2.25
C THR A 172 -0.52 17.26 1.79
N PHE A 173 0.32 17.89 2.62
CA PHE A 173 1.04 19.11 2.25
C PHE A 173 2.43 18.89 1.66
N ASN A 174 3.05 17.73 1.85
CA ASN A 174 4.47 17.51 1.56
C ASN A 174 4.73 16.37 0.56
N GLY A 175 3.75 15.54 0.26
CA GLY A 175 3.93 14.29 -0.47
C GLY A 175 4.55 13.21 0.41
N GLY A 176 4.87 12.07 -0.19
CA GLY A 176 5.53 10.97 0.50
C GLY A 176 5.17 9.60 -0.04
N LEU A 177 5.59 8.57 0.70
CA LEU A 177 5.22 7.19 0.41
C LEU A 177 3.70 7.01 0.53
N HIS A 178 3.09 6.55 -0.54
CA HIS A 178 1.65 6.40 -0.71
C HIS A 178 1.32 4.95 -1.10
N LEU A 179 0.23 4.42 -0.55
CA LEU A 179 -0.20 3.05 -0.78
C LEU A 179 -1.72 2.93 -0.83
N ARG A 180 -2.24 2.27 -1.84
CA ARG A 180 -3.63 1.73 -1.89
C ARG A 180 -3.57 0.21 -1.91
N TYR A 181 -4.56 -0.46 -1.32
CA TYR A 181 -4.57 -1.93 -1.33
C TYR A 181 -5.94 -2.58 -1.54
N TRP A 182 -5.88 -3.80 -2.08
CA TRP A 182 -7.00 -4.68 -2.37
C TRP A 182 -6.71 -6.09 -1.86
N ILE A 183 -7.74 -6.86 -1.53
CA ILE A 183 -7.59 -8.23 -1.01
C ILE A 183 -8.13 -9.22 -2.04
N GLN A 184 -7.29 -10.16 -2.47
CA GLN A 184 -7.67 -11.21 -3.40
C GLN A 184 -8.53 -12.27 -2.70
N ASN A 185 -9.79 -12.40 -3.11
CA ASN A 185 -10.77 -13.28 -2.46
C ASN A 185 -10.41 -14.78 -2.51
N THR A 186 -9.63 -15.22 -3.50
CA THR A 186 -9.26 -16.64 -3.64
C THR A 186 -8.14 -17.09 -2.70
N THR A 187 -7.29 -16.16 -2.23
CA THR A 187 -6.07 -16.49 -1.45
C THR A 187 -5.99 -15.71 -0.14
N ASN A 188 -6.67 -14.57 -0.03
CA ASN A 188 -6.47 -13.52 0.98
C ASN A 188 -5.13 -12.77 0.88
N ALA A 189 -4.43 -12.85 -0.25
CA ALA A 189 -3.25 -12.03 -0.51
C ALA A 189 -3.64 -10.56 -0.71
N TYR A 190 -2.81 -9.63 -0.26
CA TYR A 190 -3.06 -8.20 -0.46
C TYR A 190 -2.25 -7.72 -1.64
N PHE A 191 -2.90 -7.08 -2.60
CA PHE A 191 -2.27 -6.42 -3.74
C PHE A 191 -2.25 -4.93 -3.47
N MET A 192 -1.08 -4.31 -3.63
CA MET A 192 -0.83 -2.93 -3.22
C MET A 192 -0.28 -2.15 -4.41
N ALA A 193 -0.86 -0.98 -4.66
CA ALA A 193 -0.29 0.05 -5.53
C ALA A 193 0.51 1.01 -4.65
N VAL A 194 1.82 1.07 -4.86
CA VAL A 194 2.74 1.83 -4.01
C VAL A 194 3.53 2.83 -4.85
N SER A 195 3.57 4.08 -4.40
CA SER A 195 4.23 5.18 -5.10
C SER A 195 4.88 6.15 -4.10
N VAL A 196 5.66 7.09 -4.61
CA VAL A 196 6.01 8.31 -3.89
C VAL A 196 5.34 9.48 -4.60
N GLU A 197 4.46 10.17 -3.87
CA GLU A 197 3.74 11.35 -4.35
C GLU A 197 4.50 12.63 -4.04
N MET A 198 4.33 13.63 -4.90
CA MET A 198 4.72 15.01 -4.68
C MET A 198 3.76 15.71 -3.71
N ASP A 199 4.09 16.95 -3.35
CA ASP A 199 3.27 17.78 -2.48
C ASP A 199 1.95 18.26 -3.11
N LEU A 200 1.09 18.86 -2.29
CA LEU A 200 -0.19 19.44 -2.71
C LEU A 200 -0.05 20.50 -3.81
N ASN A 201 1.02 21.29 -3.77
CA ASN A 201 1.25 22.36 -4.76
C ASN A 201 1.50 21.79 -6.15
N SER A 202 2.01 20.56 -6.20
CA SER A 202 2.20 19.75 -7.40
C SER A 202 1.00 18.86 -7.70
N GLY A 203 -0.08 18.97 -6.93
CA GLY A 203 -1.33 18.22 -7.12
C GLY A 203 -1.22 16.73 -6.81
N HIS A 204 -0.28 16.32 -5.93
CA HIS A 204 0.00 14.92 -5.64
C HIS A 204 0.39 14.09 -6.90
N ASP A 205 1.06 14.72 -7.86
CA ASP A 205 1.69 14.00 -8.98
C ASP A 205 2.74 13.00 -8.47
N ILE A 206 3.11 12.00 -9.27
CA ILE A 206 4.10 11.01 -8.88
C ILE A 206 5.50 11.56 -9.16
N VAL A 207 6.43 11.41 -8.20
CA VAL A 207 7.83 11.82 -8.42
C VAL A 207 8.47 11.04 -9.57
N PRO A 208 9.54 11.55 -10.22
CA PRO A 208 10.31 10.77 -11.18
C PRO A 208 10.75 9.42 -10.58
N ASN A 209 10.55 8.33 -11.33
CA ASN A 209 10.75 6.95 -10.88
C ASN A 209 9.93 6.54 -9.63
N GLY A 210 8.87 7.29 -9.30
CA GLY A 210 8.15 7.21 -8.04
C GLY A 210 7.45 5.89 -7.74
N TYR A 211 7.02 5.13 -8.76
CA TYR A 211 6.45 3.79 -8.54
C TYR A 211 7.52 2.79 -8.09
N ASN A 212 8.70 2.81 -8.71
CA ASN A 212 9.78 1.91 -8.32
C ASN A 212 10.36 2.35 -6.96
N LEU A 213 10.58 3.67 -6.77
CA LEU A 213 11.05 4.22 -5.50
C LEU A 213 10.09 3.93 -4.34
N GLY A 214 8.78 4.06 -4.55
CA GLY A 214 7.77 3.80 -3.51
C GLY A 214 7.78 2.34 -3.05
N ARG A 215 7.71 1.39 -4.00
CA ARG A 215 7.84 -0.04 -3.73
C ARG A 215 9.11 -0.35 -2.93
N ASP A 216 10.24 0.18 -3.38
CA ASP A 216 11.55 -0.15 -2.83
C ASP A 216 11.78 0.52 -1.46
N GLN A 217 11.28 1.74 -1.27
CA GLN A 217 11.27 2.43 0.02
C GLN A 217 10.39 1.70 1.04
N LEU A 218 9.21 1.21 0.64
CA LEU A 218 8.36 0.38 1.49
C LEU A 218 9.11 -0.88 1.94
N VAL A 219 9.70 -1.62 0.99
CA VAL A 219 10.51 -2.82 1.28
C VAL A 219 11.67 -2.49 2.21
N GLY A 220 12.37 -1.39 1.96
CA GLY A 220 13.50 -0.97 2.78
C GLY A 220 13.10 -0.65 4.21
N ASN A 221 12.00 0.08 4.41
CA ASN A 221 11.49 0.40 5.74
C ASN A 221 11.04 -0.86 6.49
N LEU A 222 10.34 -1.79 5.83
CA LEU A 222 9.82 -3.02 6.45
C LEU A 222 10.92 -4.04 6.81
N THR A 223 12.06 -4.00 6.11
CA THR A 223 13.19 -4.91 6.33
C THR A 223 14.35 -4.26 7.10
N GLY A 224 14.32 -2.93 7.29
CA GLY A 224 15.42 -2.16 7.87
C GLY A 224 16.65 -2.10 6.96
N GLN A 225 16.47 -2.16 5.64
CA GLN A 225 17.54 -2.21 4.64
C GLN A 225 17.43 -1.05 3.65
N ALA A 226 18.57 -0.51 3.21
CA ALA A 226 18.58 0.44 2.10
C ALA A 226 18.48 -0.34 0.77
N ILE A 227 17.52 0.04 -0.07
CA ILE A 227 17.30 -0.58 -1.38
C ILE A 227 17.80 0.36 -2.47
N ASP A 228 18.76 -0.09 -3.29
CA ASP A 228 19.13 0.61 -4.52
C ASP A 228 18.29 0.07 -5.67
N THR A 229 17.22 0.80 -5.99
CA THR A 229 16.27 0.52 -7.09
C THR A 229 16.95 0.12 -8.39
N ASN A 230 18.08 0.74 -8.73
CA ASN A 230 18.74 0.53 -10.02
C ASN A 230 19.44 -0.82 -10.14
N THR A 231 19.62 -1.52 -9.04
CA THR A 231 20.35 -2.80 -8.97
C THR A 231 19.44 -4.01 -8.88
N LEU A 232 18.13 -3.78 -8.74
CA LEU A 232 17.16 -4.85 -8.54
C LEU A 232 16.98 -5.72 -9.79
N THR A 233 16.76 -7.00 -9.54
CA THR A 233 16.42 -7.99 -10.57
C THR A 233 15.26 -8.84 -10.08
N ASN A 234 14.68 -9.65 -10.96
CA ASN A 234 13.65 -10.65 -10.61
C ASN A 234 14.16 -11.83 -9.77
N THR A 235 15.39 -11.74 -9.26
CA THR A 235 15.97 -12.70 -8.31
C THR A 235 16.43 -12.03 -7.03
N SER A 236 16.25 -10.70 -6.91
CA SER A 236 16.59 -9.96 -5.70
C SER A 236 15.71 -10.40 -4.55
N THR A 237 16.34 -10.66 -3.40
CA THR A 237 15.66 -11.04 -2.17
C THR A 237 16.19 -10.22 -1.00
N PHE A 238 15.32 -9.85 -0.08
CA PHE A 238 15.66 -9.14 1.15
C PHE A 238 15.00 -9.83 2.33
N SER A 239 15.61 -9.74 3.50
CA SER A 239 15.09 -10.35 4.71
C SER A 239 15.53 -9.51 5.90
N GLY A 240 14.58 -9.13 6.75
CA GLY A 240 14.87 -8.31 7.91
C GLY A 240 13.68 -8.15 8.84
N THR A 241 13.89 -7.39 9.90
CA THR A 241 12.89 -7.21 10.96
C THR A 241 12.57 -5.75 11.18
N GLY A 242 11.30 -5.48 11.45
CA GLY A 242 10.85 -4.18 11.94
C GLY A 242 9.88 -4.34 13.11
N SER A 243 9.77 -3.31 13.94
CA SER A 243 8.95 -3.35 15.14
C SER A 243 8.11 -2.11 15.30
N TYR A 244 6.88 -2.29 15.76
CA TYR A 244 5.97 -1.21 16.16
C TYR A 244 5.14 -1.67 17.36
N GLU A 245 4.95 -0.79 18.35
CA GLU A 245 4.18 -1.09 19.58
C GLU A 245 4.52 -2.41 20.30
N ASN A 246 5.79 -2.83 20.27
CA ASN A 246 6.30 -4.11 20.82
C ASN A 246 5.87 -5.38 20.08
N TYR A 247 5.27 -5.25 18.89
CA TYR A 247 5.27 -6.32 17.90
C TYR A 247 6.58 -6.26 17.11
N THR A 248 7.13 -7.43 16.79
CA THR A 248 8.25 -7.56 15.85
C THR A 248 7.84 -8.47 14.70
N TYR A 249 8.06 -7.98 13.50
CA TYR A 249 7.73 -8.64 12.25
C TYR A 249 9.03 -9.01 11.53
N GLN A 250 9.18 -10.27 11.17
CA GLN A 250 10.17 -10.74 10.20
C GLN A 250 9.53 -10.67 8.81
N THR A 251 10.16 -9.95 7.89
CA THR A 251 9.70 -9.78 6.51
C THR A 251 10.72 -10.41 5.57
N ASP A 252 10.30 -11.40 4.79
CA ASP A 252 11.06 -11.94 3.67
C ASP A 252 10.44 -11.42 2.36
N VAL A 253 11.28 -10.85 1.50
CA VAL A 253 10.86 -10.22 0.24
C VAL A 253 11.53 -10.92 -0.94
N GLN A 254 10.75 -11.22 -1.97
CA GLN A 254 11.22 -11.68 -3.27
C GLN A 254 10.70 -10.75 -4.36
N TYR A 255 11.60 -10.20 -5.17
CA TYR A 255 11.23 -9.49 -6.39
C TYR A 255 10.97 -10.50 -7.50
N VAL A 256 9.84 -10.36 -8.18
CA VAL A 256 9.45 -11.21 -9.31
C VAL A 256 9.14 -10.37 -10.54
N SER A 257 9.26 -10.97 -11.72
CA SER A 257 8.85 -10.38 -12.99
C SER A 257 7.73 -11.19 -13.64
N GLY A 258 7.13 -10.66 -14.70
CA GLY A 258 6.08 -11.34 -15.47
C GLY A 258 4.65 -11.01 -15.04
N LEU A 259 4.49 -10.26 -13.93
CA LEU A 259 3.20 -9.70 -13.50
C LEU A 259 2.96 -8.30 -14.10
N LEU A 260 4.02 -7.48 -14.12
CA LEU A 260 4.04 -6.17 -14.76
C LEU A 260 5.03 -6.18 -15.92
N LYS A 261 4.79 -5.32 -16.92
CA LYS A 261 5.74 -5.09 -18.01
C LYS A 261 6.73 -4.00 -17.58
N ASN A 262 7.98 -4.13 -18.00
CA ASN A 262 8.96 -3.04 -17.94
C ASN A 262 8.64 -2.04 -19.06
N SER A 263 7.71 -1.12 -18.81
CA SER A 263 7.17 -0.18 -19.81
C SER A 263 6.50 1.02 -19.14
N SER A 264 6.23 2.04 -19.94
CA SER A 264 5.36 3.17 -19.59
C SER A 264 3.93 2.99 -20.13
N ASP A 265 3.71 1.94 -20.93
CA ASP A 265 2.40 1.67 -21.52
C ASP A 265 1.34 1.44 -20.44
N ASP A 266 0.20 2.11 -20.60
CA ASP A 266 -0.96 2.03 -19.70
C ASP A 266 -0.72 2.52 -18.26
N ILE A 267 0.46 3.06 -17.97
CA ILE A 267 0.83 3.58 -16.64
C ILE A 267 0.31 5.01 -16.48
N ASN A 268 -0.42 5.27 -15.39
CA ASN A 268 -0.84 6.61 -15.04
C ASN A 268 0.41 7.48 -14.72
N HIS A 269 0.36 8.79 -15.01
CA HIS A 269 1.50 9.70 -14.81
C HIS A 269 2.80 9.37 -15.59
N TYR A 270 2.76 8.46 -16.57
CA TYR A 270 3.98 7.95 -17.22
C TYR A 270 4.95 9.04 -17.74
N LEU A 271 4.43 10.15 -18.28
CA LEU A 271 5.26 11.25 -18.82
C LEU A 271 6.11 11.96 -17.76
N THR A 272 5.66 12.02 -16.51
CA THR A 272 6.36 12.69 -15.40
C THR A 272 7.19 11.70 -14.58
N VAL A 273 6.84 10.41 -14.62
CA VAL A 273 7.54 9.34 -13.89
C VAL A 273 8.74 8.79 -14.65
N GLU A 274 8.72 8.81 -15.99
CA GLU A 274 9.89 8.44 -16.80
C GLU A 274 11.14 9.24 -16.41
N GLU A 275 12.27 8.55 -16.23
CA GLU A 275 13.51 9.19 -15.81
C GLU A 275 14.72 8.60 -16.52
N ASN A 276 15.63 9.46 -17.00
CA ASN A 276 16.92 9.04 -17.56
C ASN A 276 16.81 8.00 -18.71
N GLY A 277 15.76 8.10 -19.52
CA GLY A 277 15.49 7.17 -20.63
C GLY A 277 14.96 5.80 -20.19
N ARG A 278 14.57 5.64 -18.92
CA ARG A 278 13.91 4.46 -18.38
C ARG A 278 12.40 4.67 -18.34
N PRO A 279 11.61 3.60 -18.55
CA PRO A 279 10.16 3.68 -18.47
C PRO A 279 9.68 3.97 -17.05
N ALA A 280 8.39 4.30 -16.91
CA ALA A 280 7.76 4.63 -15.64
C ALA A 280 7.86 3.50 -14.58
N ILE A 281 7.90 2.23 -15.01
CA ILE A 281 8.10 1.07 -14.14
C ILE A 281 9.10 0.07 -14.72
N ASP A 282 9.83 -0.63 -13.84
CA ASP A 282 10.81 -1.66 -14.21
C ASP A 282 10.20 -3.06 -14.44
N GLY A 283 8.88 -3.21 -14.21
CA GLY A 283 8.14 -4.47 -14.34
C GLY A 283 8.34 -5.45 -13.18
N LEU A 284 9.04 -5.07 -12.11
CA LEU A 284 9.21 -5.89 -10.92
C LEU A 284 8.07 -5.69 -9.93
N VAL A 285 7.70 -6.77 -9.25
CA VAL A 285 6.74 -6.78 -8.14
C VAL A 285 7.44 -7.34 -6.91
N ALA A 286 7.34 -6.65 -5.77
CA ALA A 286 7.86 -7.15 -4.50
C ALA A 286 6.81 -8.05 -3.84
N VAL A 287 7.15 -9.31 -3.56
CA VAL A 287 6.29 -10.27 -2.85
C VAL A 287 6.81 -10.44 -1.42
N LEU A 288 5.99 -10.12 -0.42
CA LEU A 288 6.32 -10.10 0.99
C LEU A 288 5.70 -11.32 1.67
N THR A 289 6.49 -12.00 2.49
CA THR A 289 6.00 -13.02 3.44
C THR A 289 6.38 -12.58 4.83
N VAL A 290 5.39 -12.45 5.72
CA VAL A 290 5.58 -11.80 7.02
C VAL A 290 5.24 -12.75 8.16
N LYS A 291 6.11 -12.79 9.16
CA LYS A 291 5.95 -13.58 10.39
C LYS A 291 6.05 -12.70 11.63
N ILE A 292 5.16 -12.89 12.60
CA ILE A 292 5.24 -12.19 13.89
C ILE A 292 6.18 -12.99 14.80
N THR A 293 7.35 -12.43 15.09
CA THR A 293 8.40 -13.10 15.87
C THR A 293 8.46 -12.65 17.33
N ALA A 294 7.88 -11.50 17.67
CA ALA A 294 7.66 -11.07 19.04
C ALA A 294 6.32 -10.33 19.18
N ARG A 295 5.71 -10.43 20.36
CA ARG A 295 4.44 -9.79 20.73
C ARG A 295 4.58 -9.06 22.07
N PRO A 296 3.78 -8.01 22.33
CA PRO A 296 3.71 -7.39 23.64
C PRO A 296 3.39 -8.44 24.71
N GLN A 297 4.00 -8.31 25.89
CA GLN A 297 3.61 -9.16 27.01
C GLN A 297 2.15 -8.87 27.36
N SER A 298 1.28 -9.88 27.26
CA SER A 298 -0.11 -9.74 27.69
C SER A 298 -0.12 -9.27 29.15
N SER A 299 -0.84 -8.19 29.47
CA SER A 299 -1.04 -7.72 30.86
C SER A 299 -1.90 -8.68 31.70
N GLY A 300 -2.03 -9.94 31.30
CA GLY A 300 -2.66 -11.03 32.03
C GLY A 300 -1.81 -11.49 33.21
N ALA A 301 -1.31 -10.56 34.03
CA ALA A 301 -1.10 -10.87 35.43
C ALA A 301 -2.50 -11.00 36.03
N TRP A 302 -3.06 -12.20 35.97
CA TRP A 302 -3.89 -12.67 37.06
C TRP A 302 -2.94 -12.68 38.25
N SER A 303 -2.79 -11.52 38.92
CA SER A 303 -2.25 -11.51 40.27
C SER A 303 -3.08 -12.56 40.98
N ALA A 304 -2.46 -13.70 41.30
CA ALA A 304 -3.09 -14.72 42.10
C ALA A 304 -3.59 -13.98 43.33
N ILE A 305 -4.90 -13.73 43.39
CA ILE A 305 -5.53 -13.18 44.57
C ILE A 305 -5.14 -14.21 45.62
N PRO A 306 -4.32 -13.87 46.63
CA PRO A 306 -4.03 -14.83 47.69
C PRO A 306 -5.39 -15.24 48.21
N GLN A 307 -5.69 -16.54 48.16
CA GLN A 307 -6.94 -17.06 48.69
C GLN A 307 -6.96 -16.69 50.17
N ILE A 308 -7.59 -15.56 50.51
CA ILE A 308 -7.92 -15.25 51.88
C ILE A 308 -8.94 -16.31 52.24
N PRO A 309 -8.64 -17.21 53.20
CA PRO A 309 -9.60 -18.21 53.60
C PRO A 309 -10.85 -17.47 54.08
N MET A 310 -12.00 -17.77 53.46
CA MET A 310 -13.33 -17.20 53.77
C MET A 310 -13.72 -17.31 55.27
N ILE A 311 -12.94 -18.02 56.07
CA ILE A 311 -13.11 -18.21 57.51
C ILE A 311 -12.80 -16.93 58.31
N THR A 312 -12.01 -15.98 57.80
CA THR A 312 -11.66 -14.76 58.58
C THR A 312 -12.68 -13.61 58.43
N VAL A 313 -13.61 -13.66 57.48
CA VAL A 313 -14.62 -12.59 57.27
C VAL A 313 -15.98 -12.93 57.88
N LEU A 314 -16.26 -14.20 58.19
CA LEU A 314 -17.55 -14.64 58.75
C LEU A 314 -17.63 -14.61 60.28
N VAL A 315 -16.50 -14.55 60.99
CA VAL A 315 -16.50 -14.51 62.47
C VAL A 315 -16.93 -13.15 63.07
N PRO A 316 -16.60 -11.98 62.48
CA PRO A 316 -17.04 -10.70 63.04
C PRO A 316 -18.53 -10.41 62.79
N LEU A 317 -19.12 -10.99 61.74
CA LEU A 317 -20.53 -10.79 61.35
C LEU A 317 -21.51 -11.63 62.18
N LEU A 318 -21.06 -12.76 62.74
CA LEU A 318 -21.87 -13.58 63.64
C LEU A 318 -21.85 -13.07 65.10
N LEU A 319 -20.81 -12.35 65.53
CA LEU A 319 -20.77 -11.75 66.87
C LEU A 319 -21.59 -10.46 67.00
N SER A 320 -21.77 -9.69 65.92
CA SER A 320 -22.61 -8.48 65.95
C SER A 320 -24.12 -8.78 65.95
N ALA A 321 -24.53 -9.93 65.41
CA ALA A 321 -25.92 -10.38 65.45
C ALA A 321 -26.35 -10.92 66.82
N ILE A 322 -25.41 -11.40 67.66
CA ILE A 322 -25.73 -11.97 68.97
C ILE A 322 -25.83 -10.88 70.06
N LEU A 323 -25.13 -9.74 69.92
CA LEU A 323 -25.21 -8.62 70.89
C LEU A 323 -26.43 -7.71 70.71
N SER A 324 -27.31 -7.96 69.73
CA SER A 324 -28.56 -7.20 69.51
C SER A 324 -29.82 -7.90 70.05
N LEU A 325 -29.64 -9.00 70.79
CA LEU A 325 -30.72 -9.82 71.38
C LEU A 325 -30.69 -9.88 72.92
N PHE A 326 -29.96 -8.95 73.57
CA PHE A 326 -30.06 -8.68 75.01
C PHE A 326 -30.28 -7.19 75.26
#